data_AF-A0A2E0GRL7-F1
#
_entry.id   AF-A0A2E0GRL7-F1
#
_cell.length_a   1.000
_cell.length_b   1.000
_cell.length_c   1.000
_cell.angle_alpha   90.00
_cell.angle_beta   90.00
_cell.angle_gamma   90.00
#
_symmetry.space_group_name_H-M   'P 1'
#
loop_
_entity.id
_entity.type
_entity.pdbx_description
1 polymer ?
#
loop_
_entity_poly.entity_id
_entity_poly.type
_entity_poly.pdbx_seq_one_letter_code
_entity_poly.pdbx_strand_id
1 'polypeptide(L)'
;MSGYHTGSLYLRDPQGLISQFYHYPPNRNEIFPQPGDTDWKFHTATKTLPVGSAPGTWGLFEMNVTDRAENFKTHDFTETITFSVLE
;
A
#
# COMPACT_ATOMS: atom_id res chain seq x y z
N MET A 1 14.56 -3.46 7.62
CA MET A 1 13.55 -2.43 7.96
C MET A 1 13.46 -2.34 9.46
N SER A 2 13.44 -1.14 10.03
CA SER A 2 13.37 -0.86 11.49
C SER A 2 11.99 -1.15 12.11
N GLY A 3 11.25 -2.09 11.53
CA GLY A 3 9.85 -2.37 11.84
C GLY A 3 8.90 -1.50 11.01
N TYR A 4 7.77 -2.08 10.62
CA TYR A 4 6.77 -1.42 9.79
C TYR A 4 6.12 -0.23 10.54
N HIS A 5 6.02 0.93 9.89
CA HIS A 5 5.46 2.15 10.48
C HIS A 5 4.17 2.60 9.81
N THR A 6 4.12 2.64 8.48
CA THR A 6 2.93 3.12 7.74
C THR A 6 2.93 2.55 6.33
N GLY A 7 1.74 2.18 5.85
CA GLY A 7 1.51 1.80 4.46
C GLY A 7 0.59 2.82 3.80
N SER A 8 1.02 3.41 2.70
CA SER A 8 0.17 4.26 1.86
C SER A 8 -0.27 3.43 0.66
N LEU A 9 -1.57 3.14 0.57
CA LEU A 9 -2.15 2.34 -0.49
C LEU A 9 -2.93 3.24 -1.45
N TYR A 10 -2.66 3.10 -2.74
CA TYR A 10 -3.29 3.88 -3.81
C TYR A 10 -4.21 2.98 -4.60
N LEU A 11 -5.51 3.28 -4.57
CA LEU A 11 -6.53 2.56 -5.32
C LEU A 11 -6.92 3.35 -6.55
N ARG A 12 -6.95 2.68 -7.70
CA ARG A 12 -7.52 3.21 -8.93
C ARG A 12 -8.94 2.68 -9.09
N ASP A 13 -9.88 3.59 -9.29
CA ASP A 13 -11.28 3.25 -9.54
C ASP A 13 -11.52 2.86 -11.02
N PRO A 14 -12.71 2.33 -11.37
CA PRO A 14 -13.06 1.96 -12.74
C PRO A 14 -13.02 3.11 -13.74
N GLN A 15 -13.07 4.36 -13.28
CA GLN A 15 -13.01 5.56 -14.11
C GLN A 15 -11.58 6.08 -14.26
N GLY A 16 -10.60 5.45 -13.59
CA GLY A 16 -9.19 5.80 -13.62
C GLY A 16 -8.76 6.77 -12.52
N LEU A 17 -9.66 7.21 -11.63
CA LEU A 17 -9.32 8.12 -10.53
C LEU A 17 -8.53 7.38 -9.46
N ILE A 18 -7.48 8.03 -8.96
CA ILE A 18 -6.64 7.49 -7.89
C ILE A 18 -7.06 8.10 -6.56
N SER A 19 -7.30 7.23 -5.58
CA SER A 19 -7.54 7.60 -4.19
C SER A 19 -6.51 6.93 -3.29
N GLN A 20 -6.22 7.54 -2.14
CA GLN A 20 -5.24 7.04 -1.20
C GLN A 20 -5.88 6.75 0.15
N PHE A 21 -5.38 5.72 0.83
CA PHE A 21 -5.64 5.51 2.25
C PHE A 21 -4.43 4.92 2.96
N TYR A 22 -4.35 5.16 4.26
CA TYR A 22 -3.27 4.65 5.10
C TYR A 22 -3.68 3.36 5.80
N HIS A 23 -2.70 2.48 5.97
CA HIS A 23 -2.72 1.42 6.96
C HIS A 23 -1.69 1.76 8.05
N TYR A 24 -2.13 1.64 9.30
CA TYR A 24 -1.30 1.89 10.49
C TYR A 24 -1.23 0.63 11.33
N PRO A 25 -0.02 0.11 11.62
CA PRO A 25 0.13 -1.00 12.54
C PRO A 25 -0.16 -0.58 13.98
N PRO A 26 -0.43 -1.54 14.88
CA PRO A 26 -0.40 -1.30 16.32
C PRO A 26 0.92 -0.64 16.74
N ASN A 27 0.89 0.18 17.80
CA ASN A 27 2.08 0.82 18.36
C ASN A 27 2.84 1.73 17.38
N ARG A 28 2.20 2.23 16.33
CA ARG A 28 2.80 3.17 15.36
C ARG A 28 3.45 4.38 16.03
N ASN A 29 2.84 4.89 17.10
CA ASN A 29 3.29 6.11 17.77
C ASN A 29 4.50 5.89 18.71
N GLU A 30 4.94 4.64 18.90
CA GLU A 30 6.16 4.36 19.65
C GLU A 30 7.40 4.81 18.86
N ILE A 31 8.30 5.52 19.53
CA ILE A 31 9.52 6.06 18.90
C ILE A 31 10.49 4.92 18.54
N PHE A 32 10.59 3.92 19.43
CA PHE A 32 11.48 2.78 19.24
C PHE A 32 10.69 1.52 18.85
N PRO A 33 11.26 0.63 18.02
CA PRO A 33 10.66 -0.65 17.69
C PRO A 33 10.37 -1.46 18.96
N GLN A 34 9.17 -2.03 19.05
CA GLN A 34 8.81 -2.93 20.14
C GLN A 34 9.31 -4.35 19.83
N PRO A 35 9.45 -5.22 20.84
CA PRO A 35 9.76 -6.62 20.61
C PRO A 35 8.81 -7.25 19.56
N GLY A 36 9.43 -7.81 18.52
CA GLY A 36 8.74 -8.43 17.39
C GLY A 36 8.29 -7.49 16.27
N ASP A 37 8.53 -6.18 16.34
CA ASP A 37 8.25 -5.27 15.21
C ASP A 37 9.10 -5.57 13.97
N THR A 38 10.23 -6.26 14.15
CA THR A 38 11.12 -6.72 13.08
C THR A 38 10.81 -8.14 12.59
N ASP A 39 9.87 -8.83 13.24
CA ASP A 39 9.51 -10.19 12.85
C ASP A 39 8.64 -10.18 11.59
N TRP A 40 8.67 -11.30 10.86
CA TRP A 40 7.74 -11.48 9.74
C TRP A 40 6.30 -11.51 10.23
N LYS A 41 5.47 -10.60 9.72
CA LYS A 41 4.06 -10.46 10.10
C LYS A 41 3.19 -10.17 8.88
N PHE A 42 1.99 -10.74 8.90
CA PHE A 42 0.93 -10.35 7.96
C PHE A 42 0.18 -9.14 8.53
N HIS A 43 -0.02 -8.13 7.69
CA HIS A 43 -0.84 -6.96 7.99
C HIS A 43 -2.07 -6.94 7.09
N THR A 44 -3.21 -6.55 7.63
CA THR A 44 -4.47 -6.47 6.89
C THR A 44 -4.96 -5.04 6.88
N ALA A 45 -5.08 -4.47 5.68
CA ALA A 45 -5.67 -3.16 5.46
C ALA A 45 -7.10 -3.31 4.94
N THR A 46 -8.04 -2.53 5.48
CA THR A 46 -9.45 -2.54 5.05
C THR A 46 -9.90 -1.12 4.76
N LYS A 47 -10.54 -0.92 3.61
CA LYS A 47 -11.12 0.36 3.21
C LYS A 47 -12.58 0.17 2.84
N THR A 48 -13.46 0.93 3.48
CA THR A 48 -14.84 1.08 3.03
C THR A 48 -14.91 2.20 2.00
N LEU A 49 -15.54 1.93 0.85
CA LEU A 49 -15.73 2.92 -0.21
C LEU A 49 -16.83 3.92 0.19
N PRO A 50 -16.66 5.22 -0.08
CA PRO A 50 -17.71 6.22 0.13
C PRO A 50 -18.99 5.91 -0.66
N VAL A 51 -20.12 6.41 -0.18
CA VAL A 51 -21.39 6.37 -0.93
C VAL A 51 -21.20 7.10 -2.27
N GLY A 52 -21.64 6.48 -3.36
CA GLY A 52 -21.48 7.02 -4.71
C GLY A 52 -20.18 6.64 -5.42
N SER A 53 -19.31 5.83 -4.81
CA SER A 53 -18.16 5.24 -5.52
C SER A 53 -18.59 4.48 -6.78
N ALA A 54 -17.80 4.64 -7.85
CA ALA A 54 -18.10 4.04 -9.14
C ALA A 54 -18.17 2.50 -9.05
N PRO A 55 -19.20 1.86 -9.64
CA PRO A 55 -19.30 0.42 -9.69
C PRO A 55 -18.26 -0.16 -10.66
N GLY A 56 -17.68 -1.31 -10.30
CA GLY A 56 -16.70 -2.02 -11.13
C GLY A 56 -15.48 -2.46 -10.32
N THR A 57 -14.43 -2.87 -11.03
CA THR A 57 -13.18 -3.34 -10.41
C THR A 57 -12.33 -2.15 -9.96
N TRP A 58 -12.07 -2.09 -8.66
CA TRP A 58 -11.06 -1.21 -8.09
C TRP A 58 -9.75 -2.00 -7.98
N GLY A 59 -8.64 -1.40 -8.42
CA GLY A 59 -7.32 -2.02 -8.38
C GLY A 59 -6.41 -1.32 -7.37
N LEU A 60 -5.59 -2.09 -6.65
CA LEU A 60 -4.40 -1.52 -6.00
C LEU A 60 -3.41 -1.16 -7.11
N PHE A 61 -3.10 0.13 -7.24
CA PHE A 61 -2.19 0.66 -8.24
C PHE A 61 -0.76 0.70 -7.69
N GLU A 62 -0.61 1.21 -6.46
CA GLU A 62 0.69 1.38 -5.81
C GLU A 62 0.55 1.19 -4.30
N MET A 63 1.61 0.71 -3.66
CA MET A 63 1.77 0.72 -2.21
C MET A 63 3.15 1.23 -1.81
N ASN A 64 3.19 2.25 -0.95
CA ASN A 64 4.41 2.70 -0.29
C ASN A 64 4.46 2.16 1.14
N VAL A 65 5.46 1.33 1.44
CA VAL A 65 5.70 0.78 2.78
C VAL A 65 6.83 1.55 3.41
N THR A 66 6.56 2.21 4.53
CA THR A 66 7.55 2.98 5.30
C THR A 66 7.85 2.29 6.62
N ASP A 67 9.13 2.18 6.97
CA ASP A 67 9.60 1.69 8.26
C ASP A 67 9.77 2.82 9.29
N ARG A 68 10.03 2.48 10.55
CA ARG A 68 10.14 3.47 11.65
C ARG A 68 11.33 4.43 11.52
N ALA A 69 12.28 4.13 10.65
CA ALA A 69 13.44 4.98 10.37
C ALA A 69 13.24 5.78 9.07
N GLU A 70 11.98 5.87 8.62
CA GLU A 70 11.56 6.59 7.42
C GLU A 70 12.15 6.04 6.11
N ASN A 71 12.70 4.82 6.12
CA ASN A 71 13.01 4.14 4.87
C ASN A 71 11.69 3.72 4.23
N PHE A 72 11.53 3.99 2.94
CA PHE A 72 10.33 3.61 2.21
C PHE A 72 10.65 2.72 1.01
N LYS A 73 9.71 1.87 0.67
CA LYS A 73 9.73 1.06 -0.55
C LYS A 73 8.41 1.17 -1.28
N THR A 74 8.50 1.54 -2.54
CA THR A 74 7.37 1.58 -3.47
C THR A 74 7.19 0.22 -4.13
N HIS A 75 5.96 -0.25 -4.16
CA HIS A 75 5.52 -1.43 -4.87
C HIS A 75 4.46 -1.00 -5.88
N ASP A 76 4.79 -1.16 -7.17
CA ASP A 76 3.86 -0.95 -8.28
C ASP A 76 3.15 -2.27 -8.60
N PHE A 77 1.84 -2.20 -8.81
CA PHE A 77 0.97 -3.34 -9.12
C PHE A 77 0.30 -3.22 -10.48
N THR A 78 0.68 -2.21 -11.28
CA THR A 78 0.27 -2.16 -12.68
C THR A 78 0.93 -3.28 -13.47
N GLU A 79 0.17 -3.85 -14.39
CA GLU A 79 0.73 -4.77 -15.38
C GLU A 79 1.70 -4.01 -16.29
N THR A 80 2.97 -4.41 -16.28
CA THR A 80 3.93 -3.97 -17.28
C THR A 80 3.59 -4.60 -18.62
N ILE A 81 3.01 -3.84 -19.54
CA ILE A 81 2.80 -4.27 -20.92
C ILE A 81 4.10 -4.06 -21.71
N THR A 82 4.75 -5.14 -22.10
CA THR A 82 5.94 -5.11 -22.96
C THR A 82 5.57 -5.53 -24.38
N PHE A 83 5.97 -4.75 -25.38
CA PHE A 83 5.84 -5.10 -26.80
C PHE A 83 7.19 -5.57 -27.34
N SER A 84 7.26 -6.77 -27.89
CA SER A 84 8.40 -7.24 -28.69
C SER A 84 8.01 -7.23 -30.16
N VAL A 85 8.85 -6.64 -31.01
CA VAL A 85 8.71 -6.75 -32.46
C VAL A 85 9.20 -8.14 -32.87
N LEU A 86 8.38 -8.90 -33.59
CA LEU A 86 8.83 -10.12 -34.28
C LEU A 86 9.50 -9.69 -35.58
N GLU A 87 10.77 -10.08 -35.78
CA GLU A 87 11.45 -9.98 -37.09
C GLU A 87 10.94 -11.04 -38.08
#